data_AF-A0A6J1BEM6-F1
#
_entry.id   AF-A0A6J1BEM6-F1
#
_cell.length_a   1.000
_cell.length_b   1.000
_cell.length_c   1.000
_cell.angle_alpha   90.00
_cell.angle_beta   90.00
_cell.angle_gamma   90.00
#
_symmetry.space_group_name_H-M   'P 1'
#
loop_
_entity.id
_entity.type
_entity.pdbx_description
1 polymer ?
#
loop_
_entity_poly.entity_id
_entity_poly.type
_entity_poly.pdbx_seq_one_letter_code
_entity_poly.pdbx_strand_id
1 'polypeptide(L)'
;MGDNIPVAALLVGLRFQPSDAMLLGYLFSKITNKSRLHVDQEVIKDFDLYGEKEPWEIWELYRGDNLRSGEDLYFFTRSKKKTQNSSKMNRLIGTGTWKITGPPEAITYSQLSAQPLGFRKRFRYKSEVAQQVSQWIMFEYSLDTDHDLVSKNDCNYVLCGLQKRDLKEEKG
;
A
#
# COMPACT_ATOMS: atom_id res chain seq x y z
N MET A 1 11.69 33.42 6.56
CA MET A 1 10.59 32.53 6.13
C MET A 1 11.00 31.96 4.78
N GLY A 2 11.42 30.71 4.73
CA GLY A 2 11.64 30.01 3.46
C GLY A 2 10.35 29.32 3.09
N ASP A 3 9.76 29.68 1.96
CA ASP A 3 8.56 29.04 1.47
C ASP A 3 8.86 27.56 1.21
N ASN A 4 8.24 26.68 1.99
CA ASN A 4 8.20 25.25 1.73
C ASN A 4 7.34 25.03 0.49
N ILE A 5 7.94 25.13 -0.69
CA ILE A 5 7.29 24.74 -1.93
C ILE A 5 7.17 23.21 -1.91
N PRO A 6 5.94 22.64 -1.93
CA PRO A 6 5.72 21.21 -2.13
C PRO A 6 6.54 20.72 -3.32
N VAL A 7 7.29 19.62 -3.20
CA VAL A 7 8.04 19.08 -4.35
C VAL A 7 7.07 18.63 -5.45
N ALA A 8 5.80 18.39 -5.12
CA ALA A 8 4.71 18.27 -6.10
C ALA A 8 4.61 19.45 -7.08
N ALA A 9 5.07 20.65 -6.70
CA ALA A 9 5.15 21.83 -7.56
C ALA A 9 6.49 21.95 -8.32
N LEU A 10 7.52 21.16 -7.97
CA LEU A 10 8.87 21.36 -8.53
C LEU A 10 9.10 20.71 -9.89
N LEU A 11 8.30 19.76 -10.36
CA LEU A 11 8.44 19.19 -11.70
C LEU A 11 7.09 18.86 -12.32
N VAL A 12 6.50 19.84 -13.03
CA VAL A 12 5.33 19.63 -13.91
C VAL A 12 5.67 18.48 -14.88
N GLY A 13 5.17 17.29 -14.60
CA GLY A 13 5.34 16.09 -15.44
C GLY A 13 6.01 14.89 -14.80
N LEU A 14 6.68 15.03 -13.64
CA LEU A 14 7.19 13.88 -12.89
C LEU A 14 6.10 13.26 -12.01
N ARG A 15 6.04 11.92 -12.01
CA ARG A 15 5.00 11.14 -11.37
C ARG A 15 5.58 10.18 -10.36
N PHE A 16 4.79 9.89 -9.34
CA PHE A 16 5.16 8.91 -8.34
C PHE A 16 4.84 7.50 -8.84
N GLN A 17 5.81 6.87 -9.51
CA GLN A 17 5.75 5.48 -9.96
C GLN A 17 6.89 4.67 -9.31
N PRO A 18 6.80 4.40 -7.99
CA PRO A 18 7.87 3.71 -7.28
C PRO A 18 7.96 2.25 -7.70
N SER A 19 9.18 1.70 -7.70
CA SER A 19 9.39 0.25 -7.76
C SER A 19 9.06 -0.40 -6.42
N ASP A 20 8.84 -1.71 -6.42
CA ASP A 20 8.61 -2.49 -5.20
C ASP A 20 9.73 -2.26 -4.15
N ALA A 21 11.00 -2.18 -4.59
CA ALA A 21 12.13 -1.89 -3.71
C ALA A 21 12.11 -0.46 -3.16
N MET A 22 11.68 0.54 -3.95
CA MET A 22 11.50 1.91 -3.47
C MET A 22 10.41 1.98 -2.39
N LEU A 23 9.29 1.27 -2.58
CA LEU A 23 8.20 1.18 -1.60
C LEU A 23 8.69 0.61 -0.26
N LEU A 24 9.50 -0.45 -0.27
CA LEU A 24 10.13 -0.97 0.94
C LEU A 24 11.10 0.04 1.58
N GLY A 25 11.81 0.84 0.78
CA GLY A 25 12.65 1.94 1.27
C GLY A 25 11.86 3.04 2.00
N TYR A 26 10.69 3.43 1.46
CA TYR A 26 9.78 4.36 2.14
C TYR A 26 9.25 3.78 3.45
N LEU A 27 8.85 2.50 3.46
CA LEU A 27 8.40 1.81 4.67
C LEU A 27 9.50 1.72 5.75
N PHE A 28 10.73 1.38 5.36
CA PHE A 28 11.87 1.38 6.28
C PHE A 28 12.13 2.77 6.88
N SER A 29 12.05 3.82 6.05
CA SER A 29 12.24 5.20 6.50
C SER A 29 11.13 5.64 7.48
N LYS A 30 9.89 5.25 7.22
CA LYS A 30 8.74 5.46 8.12
C LYS A 30 8.95 4.81 9.48
N ILE A 31 9.34 3.53 9.50
CA ILE A 31 9.50 2.75 10.74
C ILE A 31 10.68 3.24 11.56
N THR A 32 11.79 3.57 10.91
CA THR A 32 13.00 4.03 11.62
C THR A 32 12.96 5.51 12.00
N ASN A 33 11.87 6.23 11.68
CA ASN A 33 11.76 7.68 11.78
C ASN A 33 12.93 8.42 11.09
N LYS A 34 13.51 7.80 10.05
CA LYS A 34 14.61 8.35 9.25
C LYS A 34 14.10 8.92 7.92
N SER A 35 12.84 9.39 7.87
CA SER A 35 12.30 10.00 6.65
C SER A 35 13.26 11.09 6.19
N ARG A 36 13.82 10.90 4.99
CA ARG A 36 14.84 11.78 4.43
C ARG A 36 14.21 12.94 3.65
N LEU A 37 12.91 12.89 3.38
CA LEU A 37 12.22 13.80 2.48
C LEU A 37 10.82 14.12 3.02
N HIS A 38 10.48 15.41 3.16
CA HIS A 38 9.10 15.86 3.42
C HIS A 38 8.10 15.38 2.36
N VAL A 39 8.60 15.03 1.17
CA VAL A 39 7.86 14.50 0.02
C VAL A 39 7.13 13.20 0.34
N ASP A 40 7.65 12.39 1.27
CA ASP A 40 7.08 11.09 1.64
C ASP A 40 5.62 11.23 2.11
N GLN A 41 5.30 12.31 2.83
CA GLN A 41 3.96 12.59 3.36
C GLN A 41 2.99 13.14 2.31
N GLU A 42 3.51 13.70 1.22
CA GLU A 42 2.69 14.21 0.12
C GLU A 42 2.21 13.09 -0.80
N VAL A 43 3.03 12.04 -0.97
CA VAL A 43 2.76 10.94 -1.91
C VAL A 43 2.26 9.66 -1.25
N ILE A 44 2.64 9.38 0.00
CA ILE A 44 2.16 8.22 0.78
C ILE A 44 1.46 8.71 2.04
N LYS A 45 0.20 8.34 2.23
CA LYS A 45 -0.64 8.86 3.33
C LYS A 45 -0.70 7.90 4.51
N ASP A 46 -0.74 8.41 5.73
CA ASP A 46 -1.09 7.60 6.89
C ASP A 46 -2.61 7.36 6.89
N PHE A 47 -3.05 6.12 6.64
CA PHE A 47 -4.47 5.77 6.65
C PHE A 47 -4.67 4.31 7.00
N ASP A 48 -5.66 4.03 7.86
CA ASP A 48 -6.01 2.67 8.26
C ASP A 48 -6.80 1.95 7.18
N LEU A 49 -6.06 1.35 6.24
CA LEU A 49 -6.64 0.60 5.12
C LEU A 49 -7.32 -0.71 5.53
N TYR A 50 -7.19 -1.11 6.80
CA TYR A 50 -7.89 -2.24 7.42
C TYR A 50 -8.97 -1.77 8.42
N GLY A 51 -9.35 -0.50 8.33
CA GLY A 51 -10.39 0.14 9.13
C GLY A 51 -11.79 -0.16 8.61
N GLU A 52 -12.65 0.85 8.66
CA GLU A 52 -14.08 0.70 8.40
C GLU A 52 -14.48 1.02 6.95
N LYS A 53 -13.67 1.80 6.24
CA LYS A 53 -14.00 2.33 4.91
C LYS A 53 -13.75 1.34 3.80
N GLU A 54 -14.74 1.15 2.94
CA GLU A 54 -14.62 0.29 1.77
C GLU A 54 -13.73 0.92 0.68
N PRO A 55 -13.15 0.12 -0.25
CA PRO A 55 -12.15 0.61 -1.19
C PRO A 55 -12.58 1.80 -2.06
N TRP A 56 -13.84 1.86 -2.48
CA TRP A 56 -14.35 2.99 -3.27
C TRP A 56 -14.50 4.27 -2.47
N GLU A 57 -14.88 4.18 -1.19
CA GLU A 57 -14.92 5.35 -0.30
C GLU A 57 -13.51 5.91 -0.11
N ILE A 58 -12.52 5.03 0.06
CA ILE A 58 -11.11 5.43 0.18
C ILE A 58 -10.64 6.09 -1.11
N TRP A 59 -10.96 5.48 -2.25
CA TRP A 59 -10.60 6.00 -3.55
C TRP A 59 -11.17 7.39 -3.80
N GLU A 60 -12.46 7.61 -3.52
CA GLU A 60 -13.11 8.91 -3.62
C GLU A 60 -12.48 9.94 -2.66
N LEU A 61 -12.29 9.56 -1.38
CA LEU A 61 -11.73 10.42 -0.34
C LEU A 61 -10.37 10.99 -0.72
N TYR A 62 -9.52 10.17 -1.36
CA TYR A 62 -8.18 10.57 -1.77
C TYR A 62 -8.09 10.97 -3.25
N ARG A 63 -9.23 11.25 -3.88
CA ARG A 63 -9.33 11.70 -5.28
C ARG A 63 -8.62 10.77 -6.26
N GLY A 64 -8.76 9.46 -6.07
CA GLY A 64 -8.15 8.44 -6.91
C GLY A 64 -8.57 8.55 -8.38
N ASP A 65 -9.77 9.06 -8.68
CA ASP A 65 -10.19 9.28 -10.08
C ASP A 65 -9.40 10.38 -10.80
N ASN A 66 -8.63 11.20 -10.08
CA ASN A 66 -7.69 12.16 -10.68
C ASN A 66 -6.34 11.53 -11.03
N LEU A 67 -6.10 10.28 -10.62
CA LEU A 67 -4.90 9.53 -10.98
C LEU A 67 -4.94 9.14 -12.47
N ARG A 68 -3.78 9.14 -13.11
CA ARG A 68 -3.65 8.64 -14.49
C ARG A 68 -3.66 7.11 -14.49
N SER A 69 -3.92 6.54 -15.66
CA SER A 69 -3.85 5.08 -15.85
C SER A 69 -2.48 4.54 -15.40
N GLY A 70 -2.50 3.58 -14.47
CA GLY A 70 -1.31 2.95 -13.92
C GLY A 70 -0.73 3.62 -12.66
N GLU A 71 -1.38 4.66 -12.13
CA GLU A 71 -1.07 5.23 -10.81
C GLU A 71 -1.98 4.64 -9.72
N ASP A 72 -1.42 4.51 -8.52
CA ASP A 72 -2.06 3.92 -7.35
C ASP A 72 -2.11 4.92 -6.20
N LEU A 73 -3.05 4.72 -5.27
CA LEU A 73 -3.01 5.40 -3.98
C LEU A 73 -2.13 4.61 -3.01
N TYR A 74 -1.16 5.25 -2.37
CA TYR A 74 -0.26 4.60 -1.43
C TYR A 74 -0.52 5.04 0.02
N PHE A 75 -0.52 4.06 0.92
CA PHE A 75 -0.83 4.27 2.32
C PHE A 75 0.15 3.56 3.26
N PHE A 76 0.55 4.22 4.33
CA PHE A 76 1.08 3.55 5.51
C PHE A 76 -0.09 3.11 6.39
N THR A 77 -0.14 1.83 6.71
CA THR A 77 -1.14 1.25 7.62
C THR A 77 -0.47 0.30 8.61
N ARG A 78 -1.15 0.01 9.72
CA ARG A 78 -0.70 -1.01 10.66
C ARG A 78 -1.41 -2.32 10.35
N SER A 79 -0.65 -3.41 10.24
CA SER A 79 -1.19 -4.74 10.12
C SER A 79 -2.01 -5.07 11.38
N LYS A 80 -3.31 -5.33 11.22
CA LYS A 80 -4.17 -5.68 12.36
C LYS A 80 -4.33 -7.19 12.44
N LYS A 81 -3.84 -7.80 13.51
CA LYS A 81 -4.20 -9.17 13.88
C LYS A 81 -5.68 -9.20 14.28
N LYS A 82 -6.40 -10.27 13.92
CA LYS A 82 -7.81 -10.49 14.23
C LYS A 82 -8.08 -10.48 15.74
N THR A 83 -7.11 -10.93 16.52
CA THR A 83 -7.04 -10.80 17.98
C THR A 83 -5.57 -10.64 18.38
N GLN A 84 -5.29 -10.19 19.61
CA GLN A 84 -3.92 -9.98 20.13
C GLN A 84 -3.00 -11.20 19.92
N ASN A 85 -3.56 -12.42 19.97
CA ASN A 85 -2.83 -13.68 19.80
C ASN A 85 -3.07 -14.39 18.45
N SER A 86 -3.82 -13.78 17.52
CA SER A 86 -4.09 -14.41 16.23
C SER A 86 -2.97 -14.19 15.23
N SER A 87 -2.57 -15.25 14.52
CA SER A 87 -1.76 -15.11 13.29
C SER A 87 -2.59 -14.62 12.09
N LYS A 88 -3.93 -14.70 12.18
CA LYS A 88 -4.83 -14.23 11.11
C LYS A 88 -5.03 -12.72 11.25
N MET A 89 -4.87 -11.97 10.17
CA MET A 89 -5.17 -10.54 10.13
C MET A 89 -6.68 -10.30 9.98
N ASN A 90 -7.21 -9.24 10.60
CA ASN A 90 -8.56 -8.79 10.31
C ASN A 90 -8.55 -8.11 8.94
N ARG A 91 -9.31 -8.69 8.01
CA ARG A 91 -9.43 -8.23 6.63
C ARG A 91 -10.90 -8.02 6.24
N LEU A 92 -11.79 -8.01 7.22
CA LEU A 92 -13.18 -7.61 7.05
C LEU A 92 -13.24 -6.08 7.16
N ILE A 93 -13.80 -5.44 6.14
CA ILE A 93 -13.94 -3.99 6.06
C ILE A 93 -15.33 -3.72 5.51
N GLY A 94 -16.11 -2.87 6.18
CA GLY A 94 -17.49 -2.60 5.81
C GLY A 94 -18.28 -3.89 5.56
N THR A 95 -18.75 -4.08 4.32
CA THR A 95 -19.57 -5.23 3.90
C THR A 95 -18.78 -6.29 3.13
N GLY A 96 -17.45 -6.24 3.16
CA GLY A 96 -16.62 -7.12 2.35
C GLY A 96 -15.31 -7.52 2.98
N THR A 97 -14.49 -8.21 2.21
CA THR A 97 -13.21 -8.72 2.71
C THR A 97 -12.09 -8.70 1.67
N TRP A 98 -10.88 -8.36 2.13
CA TRP A 98 -9.66 -8.53 1.35
C TRP A 98 -9.23 -10.00 1.32
N LYS A 99 -9.30 -10.62 0.14
CA LYS A 99 -8.83 -11.98 -0.09
C LYS A 99 -7.47 -11.96 -0.76
N ILE A 100 -6.52 -12.72 -0.20
CA ILE A 100 -5.21 -12.89 -0.83
C ILE A 100 -5.37 -13.58 -2.19
N THR A 101 -4.62 -13.12 -3.18
CA THR A 101 -4.58 -13.71 -4.52
C THR A 101 -3.14 -14.01 -4.89
N GLY A 102 -2.81 -15.29 -5.09
CA GLY A 102 -1.44 -15.72 -5.38
C GLY A 102 -0.55 -15.84 -4.14
N PRO A 103 0.65 -16.41 -4.31
CA PRO A 103 1.66 -16.49 -3.25
C PRO A 103 2.26 -15.11 -2.96
N PRO A 104 2.80 -14.88 -1.74
CA PRO A 104 3.66 -13.74 -1.48
C PRO A 104 4.89 -13.75 -2.41
N GLU A 105 5.28 -12.58 -2.90
CA GLU A 105 6.43 -12.40 -3.77
C GLU A 105 7.57 -11.77 -2.97
N ALA A 106 8.77 -12.37 -3.03
CA ALA A 106 9.95 -11.82 -2.40
C ALA A 106 10.53 -10.68 -3.25
N ILE A 107 10.82 -9.54 -2.62
CA ILE A 107 11.41 -8.38 -3.28
C ILE A 107 12.89 -8.34 -2.93
N THR A 108 13.75 -8.39 -3.95
CA THR A 108 15.20 -8.33 -3.80
C THR A 108 15.77 -7.08 -4.48
N TYR A 109 16.96 -6.62 -4.06
CA TYR A 109 17.66 -5.52 -4.77
C TYR A 109 18.14 -5.97 -6.16
N SER A 110 18.55 -7.23 -6.27
CA SER A 110 18.96 -7.84 -7.53
C SER A 110 18.66 -9.33 -7.51
N GLN A 111 18.69 -9.98 -8.67
CA GLN A 111 18.51 -11.44 -8.77
C GLN A 111 19.62 -12.24 -8.05
N LEU A 112 20.75 -11.59 -7.73
CA LEU A 112 21.91 -12.22 -7.08
C LEU A 112 21.86 -12.13 -5.55
N SER A 113 20.99 -11.30 -4.97
CA SER A 113 20.89 -11.21 -3.52
C SER A 113 20.07 -12.37 -2.97
N ALA A 114 20.70 -13.19 -2.13
CA ALA A 114 20.05 -14.34 -1.50
C ALA A 114 18.98 -13.94 -0.46
N GLN A 115 19.09 -12.73 0.10
CA GLN A 115 18.19 -12.24 1.14
C GLN A 115 17.20 -11.22 0.57
N PRO A 116 15.88 -11.37 0.83
CA PRO A 116 14.89 -10.39 0.41
C PRO A 116 14.94 -9.13 1.26
N LEU A 117 14.62 -7.99 0.66
CA LEU A 117 14.35 -6.74 1.38
C LEU A 117 13.01 -6.81 2.11
N GLY A 118 12.10 -7.62 1.59
CA GLY A 118 10.74 -7.77 2.09
C GLY A 118 9.87 -8.55 1.11
N PHE A 119 8.55 -8.45 1.32
CA PHE A 119 7.56 -9.24 0.60
C PHE A 119 6.41 -8.37 0.10
N ARG A 120 5.87 -8.74 -1.06
CA ARG A 120 4.64 -8.19 -1.63
C ARG A 120 3.53 -9.24 -1.59
N LYS A 121 2.36 -8.86 -1.10
CA LYS A 121 1.15 -9.69 -1.16
C LYS A 121 0.07 -8.97 -1.95
N ARG A 122 -0.60 -9.68 -2.84
CA ARG A 122 -1.71 -9.13 -3.61
C ARG A 122 -3.04 -9.57 -3.00
N PHE A 123 -3.97 -8.64 -2.90
CA PHE A 123 -5.31 -8.84 -2.40
C PHE A 123 -6.34 -8.35 -3.41
N ARG A 124 -7.49 -9.01 -3.43
CA ARG A 124 -8.70 -8.59 -4.13
C ARG A 124 -9.80 -8.38 -3.11
N TYR A 125 -10.47 -7.24 -3.19
CA TYR A 125 -11.66 -7.01 -2.37
C TYR A 125 -12.83 -7.82 -2.91
N LYS A 126 -13.52 -8.53 -2.02
CA LYS A 126 -14.80 -9.18 -2.31
C LYS A 126 -15.87 -8.52 -1.44
N SER A 127 -16.72 -7.68 -2.04
CA SER A 127 -17.92 -7.15 -1.40
C SER A 127 -19.02 -8.22 -1.36
N GLU A 128 -19.88 -8.17 -0.34
CA GLU A 128 -21.13 -8.93 -0.30
C GLU A 128 -22.24 -8.25 -1.11
N VAL A 129 -22.04 -6.99 -1.53
CA VAL A 129 -22.97 -6.25 -2.38
C VAL A 129 -22.69 -6.52 -3.86
N ALA A 130 -23.71 -6.96 -4.59
CA ALA A 130 -23.59 -7.43 -5.98
C ALA A 130 -23.25 -6.36 -7.04
N GLN A 131 -23.20 -5.07 -6.68
CA GLN A 131 -23.15 -3.94 -7.64
C GLN A 131 -21.75 -3.35 -7.88
N GLN A 132 -20.67 -4.13 -7.75
CA GLN A 132 -19.32 -3.59 -7.94
C GLN A 132 -18.91 -3.62 -9.42
N VAL A 133 -18.98 -2.45 -10.06
CA VAL A 133 -18.58 -2.23 -11.47
C VAL A 133 -17.07 -2.37 -11.67
N SER A 134 -16.28 -2.05 -10.64
CA SER A 134 -14.82 -2.12 -10.68
C SER A 134 -14.27 -3.17 -9.70
N GLN A 135 -13.15 -3.77 -10.08
CA GLN A 135 -12.36 -4.64 -9.23
C GLN A 135 -11.33 -3.82 -8.43
N TRP A 136 -11.37 -3.99 -7.11
CA TRP A 136 -10.39 -3.38 -6.21
C TRP A 136 -9.25 -4.32 -5.88
N ILE A 137 -8.02 -3.86 -6.12
CA ILE A 137 -6.78 -4.58 -5.84
C ILE A 137 -5.98 -3.80 -4.80
N MET A 138 -5.40 -4.53 -3.84
CA MET A 138 -4.44 -3.96 -2.90
C MET A 138 -3.14 -4.77 -2.97
N PHE A 139 -2.01 -4.08 -3.02
CA PHE A 139 -0.69 -4.66 -2.80
C PHE A 139 -0.19 -4.25 -1.43
N GLU A 140 0.08 -5.21 -0.56
CA GLU A 140 0.71 -4.99 0.75
C GLU A 140 2.20 -5.30 0.66
N TYR A 141 3.02 -4.38 1.14
CA TYR A 141 4.47 -4.47 1.24
C TYR A 141 4.88 -4.53 2.71
N SER A 142 5.66 -5.54 3.07
CA SER A 142 6.21 -5.73 4.41
C SER A 142 7.72 -5.94 4.34
N LEU A 143 8.46 -5.33 5.27
CA LEU A 143 9.90 -5.58 5.40
C LEU A 143 10.17 -7.01 5.88
N ASP A 144 11.31 -7.54 5.48
CA ASP A 144 11.85 -8.74 6.12
C ASP A 144 12.42 -8.36 7.49
N THR A 145 11.84 -8.92 8.55
CA THR A 145 12.15 -8.58 9.94
C THR A 145 13.35 -9.34 10.49
N ASP A 146 13.94 -10.25 9.72
CA ASP A 146 15.14 -10.99 10.13
C ASP A 146 16.41 -10.11 10.11
N HIS A 147 16.32 -8.95 9.49
CA HIS A 147 17.31 -7.90 9.67
C HIS A 147 17.06 -7.20 11.01
N ASP A 148 17.98 -7.35 11.98
CA ASP A 148 18.05 -6.69 13.31
C ASP A 148 17.99 -5.14 13.30
N LEU A 149 17.64 -4.54 12.17
CA LEU A 149 17.59 -3.10 11.90
C LEU A 149 16.32 -2.42 12.43
N VAL A 150 15.29 -3.19 12.83
CA VAL A 150 13.98 -2.68 13.24
C VAL A 150 13.53 -3.32 14.55
N SER A 151 13.09 -2.50 15.51
CA SER A 151 12.54 -3.00 16.78
C SER A 151 11.26 -3.83 16.52
N LYS A 152 11.11 -4.97 17.20
CA LYS A 152 9.92 -5.85 17.08
C LYS A 152 8.60 -5.18 17.47
N ASN A 153 8.62 -4.02 18.13
CA ASN A 153 7.42 -3.26 18.48
C ASN A 153 6.96 -2.31 17.36
N ASP A 154 7.86 -1.89 16.47
CA ASP A 154 7.56 -0.97 15.36
C ASP A 154 7.32 -1.68 14.02
N CYS A 155 7.57 -2.99 13.96
CA CYS A 155 7.44 -3.80 12.73
C CYS A 155 5.99 -4.12 12.33
N ASN A 156 4.99 -3.49 12.94
CA ASN A 156 3.60 -3.68 12.56
C ASN A 156 3.15 -2.78 11.41
N TYR A 157 3.99 -1.85 10.96
CA TYR A 157 3.69 -1.04 9.79
C TYR A 157 3.89 -1.83 8.49
N VAL A 158 2.95 -1.64 7.57
CA VAL A 158 3.03 -2.08 6.18
C VAL A 158 2.71 -0.89 5.28
N LEU A 159 3.16 -0.97 4.03
CA LEU A 159 2.78 -0.03 2.99
C LEU A 159 1.79 -0.72 2.06
N CYS A 160 0.67 -0.08 1.77
CA CYS A 160 -0.34 -0.61 0.86
C CYS A 160 -0.53 0.29 -0.36
N GLY A 161 -0.55 -0.29 -1.56
CA GLY A 161 -1.00 0.35 -2.79
C GLY A 161 -2.41 -0.09 -3.15
N LEU A 162 -3.35 0.84 -3.27
CA LEU A 162 -4.74 0.60 -3.66
C LEU A 162 -4.92 0.94 -5.15
N GLN A 163 -5.50 0.01 -5.91
CA GLN A 163 -5.80 0.15 -7.34
C GLN A 163 -7.28 -0.09 -7.64
N LYS A 164 -7.85 0.75 -8.51
CA LYS A 164 -9.11 0.51 -9.20
C LYS A 164 -8.83 -0.13 -10.55
N ARG A 165 -9.46 -1.27 -10.84
CA ARG A 165 -9.42 -1.91 -12.17
C ARG A 165 -10.84 -2.06 -12.69
N ASP A 166 -11.15 -1.38 -13.78
CA ASP A 166 -12.46 -1.53 -14.41
C ASP A 166 -12.56 -2.91 -15.06
N LEU A 167 -13.70 -3.58 -14.84
CA LEU A 167 -13.99 -4.85 -15.50
C LEU A 167 -14.25 -4.52 -16.98
N LYS A 168 -13.34 -4.94 -17.87
CA LYS A 168 -13.59 -4.83 -19.30
C LYS A 168 -14.78 -5.73 -19.64
N GLU A 169 -15.83 -5.17 -20.23
CA GLU A 169 -16.86 -5.97 -20.89
C GLU A 169 -16.16 -6.79 -21.98
N GLU A 170 -16.15 -8.11 -21.82
CA GLU A 170 -15.78 -9.01 -22.92
C GLU A 170 -16.84 -8.80 -24.00
N LYS A 171 -16.44 -8.15 -25.11
CA LYS A 171 -17.25 -8.10 -26.32
C LYS A 171 -17.39 -9.54 -26.82
N GLY A 172 -18.60 -10.08 -26.72
CA GLY A 172 -19.00 -11.34 -27.33
C GLY A 172 -18.95 -11.30 -28.85
#